data_AF-A0A249PF93-F1
#
_entry.id   AF-A0A249PF93-F1
#
_cell.length_a   1.000
_cell.length_b   1.000
_cell.length_c   1.000
_cell.angle_alpha   90.00
_cell.angle_beta   90.00
_cell.angle_gamma   90.00
#
_symmetry.space_group_name_H-M   'P 1'
#
loop_
_entity.id
_entity.type
_entity.pdbx_description
1 polymer ?
#
loop_
_entity_poly.entity_id
_entity_poly.type
_entity_poly.pdbx_seq_one_letter_code
_entity_poly.pdbx_strand_id
1 'polypeptide(L)'
;MKLRPAGSKITHYLRYESTIVIPAINAATEGSAAITVAGAAVGDHVVFNMRDALPADLGITSVRVSAVDTVQVRFRNFHTANNYAGGTLACDALVIRSIAA
;
A
#
# COMPACT_ATOMS: atom_id res chain seq x y z
N MET A 1 -2.77 5.31 -12.54
CA MET A 1 -3.85 5.36 -11.53
C MET A 1 -5.02 6.08 -12.17
N LYS A 2 -6.13 5.40 -12.43
CA LYS A 2 -7.31 6.04 -13.05
C LYS A 2 -8.07 6.74 -11.91
N LEU A 3 -8.06 8.07 -11.92
CA LEU A 3 -8.88 8.85 -10.99
C LEU A 3 -10.36 8.51 -11.22
N ARG A 4 -11.11 8.36 -10.13
CA ARG A 4 -12.54 8.09 -10.20
C ARG A 4 -13.23 9.25 -10.91
N PRO A 5 -14.04 9.02 -11.96
CA PRO A 5 -14.79 10.08 -12.61
C PRO A 5 -15.71 10.82 -11.63
N ALA A 6 -15.94 12.10 -11.86
CA ALA A 6 -16.94 12.86 -11.12
C ALA A 6 -18.31 12.17 -11.23
N GLY A 7 -19.05 12.14 -10.11
CA GLY A 7 -20.36 11.48 -10.01
C GLY A 7 -20.32 9.97 -9.70
N SER A 8 -19.14 9.33 -9.67
CA SER A 8 -19.03 7.91 -9.33
C SER A 8 -19.63 7.58 -7.96
N LYS A 9 -20.36 6.46 -7.89
CA LYS A 9 -20.96 5.97 -6.63
C LYS A 9 -20.01 4.97 -5.96
N ILE A 10 -19.78 5.12 -4.67
CA ILE A 10 -19.05 4.14 -3.86
C ILE A 10 -19.98 2.95 -3.61
N THR A 11 -19.51 1.74 -3.91
CA THR A 11 -20.29 0.51 -3.69
C THR A 11 -19.73 -0.34 -2.55
N HIS A 12 -18.43 -0.24 -2.27
CA HIS A 12 -17.78 -0.97 -1.18
C HIS A 12 -16.73 -0.08 -0.50
N TYR A 13 -16.63 -0.27 0.81
CA TYR A 13 -15.65 0.37 1.67
C TYR A 13 -15.07 -0.69 2.60
N LEU A 14 -13.79 -1.00 2.44
CA LEU A 14 -13.10 -2.03 3.20
C LEU A 14 -11.95 -1.38 3.96
N ARG A 15 -11.98 -1.48 5.29
CA ARG A 15 -10.92 -0.99 6.16
C ARG A 15 -10.09 -2.16 6.66
N TYR A 16 -8.78 -2.04 6.51
CA TYR A 16 -7.78 -2.90 7.10
C TYR A 16 -6.96 -2.09 8.10
N GLU A 17 -6.75 -2.65 9.27
CA GLU A 17 -5.94 -2.07 10.34
C GLU A 17 -5.20 -3.22 11.02
N SER A 18 -3.89 -3.29 10.78
CA SER A 18 -3.02 -4.32 11.36
C SER A 18 -1.58 -3.92 11.08
N THR A 19 -0.78 -4.83 10.52
CA THR A 19 0.63 -4.63 10.22
C THR A 19 0.95 -5.00 8.77
N ILE A 20 2.07 -4.48 8.30
CA ILE A 20 2.73 -4.87 7.05
C ILE A 20 4.16 -5.31 7.36
N VAL A 21 4.59 -6.39 6.73
CA VAL A 21 5.98 -6.88 6.82
C VAL A 21 6.75 -6.33 5.63
N ILE A 22 7.62 -5.35 5.88
CA ILE A 22 8.49 -4.76 4.86
C ILE A 22 9.74 -5.63 4.75
N PRO A 23 10.11 -6.11 3.56
CA PRO A 23 11.31 -6.93 3.39
C PRO A 23 12.58 -6.10 3.64
N ALA A 24 13.73 -6.78 3.74
CA ALA A 24 15.00 -6.10 3.60
C ALA A 24 15.12 -5.46 2.20
N ILE A 25 15.63 -4.24 2.13
CA ILE A 25 15.76 -3.47 0.87
C ILE A 25 17.17 -2.92 0.79
N ASN A 26 17.88 -3.28 -0.28
CA ASN A 26 19.24 -2.79 -0.51
C ASN A 26 19.25 -1.26 -0.68
N ALA A 27 20.39 -0.65 -0.40
CA ALA A 27 20.60 0.78 -0.60
C ALA A 27 20.19 1.24 -2.02
N ALA A 28 19.50 2.37 -2.12
CA ALA A 28 19.00 2.97 -3.36
C ALA A 28 18.03 2.12 -4.22
N THR A 29 17.54 0.99 -3.70
CA THR A 29 16.64 0.07 -4.41
C THR A 29 15.19 0.14 -3.91
N GLU A 30 14.31 -0.63 -4.56
CA GLU A 30 12.91 -0.77 -4.19
C GLU A 30 12.60 -2.21 -3.74
N GLY A 31 11.69 -2.33 -2.79
CA GLY A 31 11.12 -3.60 -2.33
C GLY A 31 9.60 -3.53 -2.34
N SER A 32 8.94 -4.69 -2.34
CA SER A 32 7.49 -4.79 -2.25
C SER A 32 7.07 -5.59 -1.03
N ALA A 33 6.00 -5.14 -0.38
CA ALA A 33 5.28 -5.90 0.62
C ALA A 33 3.81 -5.98 0.23
N ALA A 34 3.09 -6.92 0.84
CA ALA A 34 1.67 -7.08 0.63
C ALA A 34 0.92 -7.23 1.95
N ILE A 35 -0.32 -6.76 1.95
CA ILE A 35 -1.30 -7.02 3.01
C ILE A 35 -2.51 -7.71 2.39
N THR A 36 -3.18 -8.54 3.20
CA THR A 36 -4.41 -9.22 2.79
C THR A 36 -5.62 -8.40 3.23
N VAL A 37 -6.34 -7.83 2.27
CA VAL A 37 -7.60 -7.10 2.51
C VAL A 37 -8.73 -7.86 1.83
N ALA A 38 -9.44 -8.68 2.61
CA ALA A 38 -10.51 -9.52 2.10
C ALA A 38 -11.60 -8.68 1.39
N GLY A 39 -12.00 -9.09 0.20
CA GLY A 39 -12.94 -8.42 -0.68
C GLY A 39 -12.32 -7.41 -1.64
N ALA A 40 -11.01 -7.15 -1.56
CA ALA A 40 -10.33 -6.22 -2.48
C ALA A 40 -10.23 -6.81 -3.89
N ALA A 41 -10.52 -5.99 -4.91
CA ALA A 41 -10.42 -6.37 -6.31
C ALA A 41 -9.48 -5.43 -7.08
N VAL A 42 -8.83 -5.96 -8.10
CA VAL A 42 -7.95 -5.18 -8.98
C VAL A 42 -8.75 -4.02 -9.59
N GLY A 43 -8.19 -2.82 -9.50
CA GLY A 43 -8.84 -1.58 -9.93
C GLY A 43 -9.53 -0.80 -8.82
N ASP A 44 -9.70 -1.38 -7.62
CA ASP A 44 -10.15 -0.62 -6.46
C ASP A 44 -9.11 0.45 -6.08
N HIS A 45 -9.61 1.58 -5.59
CA HIS A 45 -8.77 2.66 -5.13
C HIS A 45 -8.28 2.37 -3.71
N VAL A 46 -6.97 2.49 -3.47
CA VAL A 46 -6.37 2.24 -2.17
C VAL A 46 -5.81 3.55 -1.60
N VAL A 47 -6.22 3.88 -0.38
CA VAL A 47 -5.55 4.87 0.46
C VAL A 47 -4.81 4.07 1.53
N PHE A 48 -3.49 4.23 1.62
CA PHE A 48 -2.66 3.49 2.56
C PHE A 48 -1.84 4.49 3.39
N ASN A 49 -1.85 4.30 4.70
CA ASN A 49 -1.12 5.14 5.64
C ASN A 49 -0.37 4.25 6.63
N MET A 50 0.84 4.67 6.97
CA MET A 50 1.56 4.08 8.10
C MET A 50 1.01 4.67 9.39
N ARG A 51 0.76 3.82 10.38
CA ARG A 51 0.46 4.27 11.75
C ARG A 51 1.74 4.47 12.55
N ASP A 52 2.69 3.56 12.38
CA ASP A 52 4.02 3.72 12.94
C ASP A 52 4.83 4.71 12.10
N ALA A 53 5.78 5.37 12.74
CA ALA A 53 6.71 6.23 12.03
C ALA A 53 7.49 5.41 10.99
N LEU A 54 7.45 5.83 9.74
CA LEU A 54 8.26 5.23 8.69
C LEU A 54 9.74 5.58 8.97
N PRO A 55 10.68 4.61 8.94
CA PRO A 55 12.09 4.88 9.16
C PRO A 55 12.63 5.97 8.24
N ALA A 56 13.56 6.77 8.75
CA ALA A 56 14.28 7.76 7.94
C ALA A 56 14.86 7.06 6.70
N ASP A 57 14.62 7.62 5.52
CA ASP A 57 15.02 7.11 4.20
C ASP A 57 14.17 5.99 3.59
N LEU A 58 13.10 5.53 4.23
CA LEU A 58 12.07 4.76 3.53
C LEU A 58 10.96 5.68 3.03
N GLY A 59 10.48 5.42 1.82
CA GLY A 59 9.23 6.04 1.34
C GLY A 59 8.41 5.09 0.48
N ILE A 60 7.11 5.38 0.42
CA ILE A 60 6.15 4.59 -0.34
C ILE A 60 6.02 5.20 -1.73
N THR A 61 6.30 4.43 -2.78
CA THR A 61 6.27 4.91 -4.17
C THR A 61 5.03 4.45 -4.93
N SER A 62 4.37 3.38 -4.48
CA SER A 62 3.16 2.86 -5.14
C SER A 62 2.33 2.02 -4.18
N VAL A 63 1.01 2.12 -4.31
CA VAL A 63 0.05 1.26 -3.63
C VAL A 63 -1.02 0.86 -4.63
N ARG A 64 -1.33 -0.44 -4.72
CA ARG A 64 -2.43 -0.93 -5.56
C ARG A 64 -2.92 -2.28 -5.10
N VAL A 65 -4.17 -2.61 -5.44
CA VAL A 65 -4.63 -4.00 -5.42
C VAL A 65 -3.95 -4.73 -6.59
N SER A 66 -3.04 -5.66 -6.28
CA SER A 66 -2.23 -6.40 -7.25
C SER A 66 -2.90 -7.68 -7.73
N ALA A 67 -3.70 -8.30 -6.87
CA ALA A 67 -4.52 -9.47 -7.11
C ALA A 67 -5.73 -9.43 -6.17
N VAL A 68 -6.68 -10.37 -6.33
CA VAL A 68 -7.80 -10.51 -5.41
C VAL A 68 -7.27 -10.60 -3.97
N ASP A 69 -7.91 -9.84 -3.08
CA ASP A 69 -7.59 -9.72 -1.65
C ASP A 69 -6.17 -9.20 -1.34
N THR A 70 -5.39 -8.80 -2.33
CA THR A 70 -3.95 -8.51 -2.16
C THR A 70 -3.63 -7.06 -2.51
N VAL A 71 -3.40 -6.25 -1.49
CA VAL A 71 -2.86 -4.89 -1.66
C VAL A 71 -1.34 -4.95 -1.60
N GLN A 72 -0.68 -4.57 -2.70
CA GLN A 72 0.77 -4.45 -2.78
C GLN A 72 1.19 -3.00 -2.52
N VAL A 73 2.18 -2.84 -1.65
CA VAL A 73 2.83 -1.57 -1.33
C VAL A 73 4.28 -1.66 -1.78
N ARG A 74 4.73 -0.68 -2.56
CA ARG A 74 6.12 -0.56 -2.98
C ARG A 74 6.84 0.49 -2.16
N PHE A 75 7.95 0.08 -1.59
CA PHE A 75 8.83 0.90 -0.77
C PHE A 75 10.12 1.15 -1.53
N ARG A 76 10.66 2.35 -1.36
CA ARG A 76 11.99 2.72 -1.84
C ARG A 76 12.86 3.06 -0.64
N ASN A 77 14.06 2.46 -0.61
CA ASN A 77 15.12 2.88 0.27
C ASN A 77 15.90 4.00 -0.44
N PHE A 78 15.78 5.22 0.09
CA PHE A 78 16.47 6.41 -0.42
C PHE A 78 17.89 6.54 0.13
N HIS A 79 18.26 5.74 1.13
CA HIS A 79 19.61 5.74 1.64
C HIS A 79 20.57 5.16 0.58
N THR A 80 21.68 5.83 0.33
CA THR A 80 22.62 5.50 -0.76
C THR A 80 23.63 4.41 -0.41
N ALA A 81 24.01 4.28 0.87
CA ALA A 81 24.99 3.28 1.33
C ALA A 81 24.42 2.14 2.21
N ASN A 82 23.36 2.39 2.98
CA ASN A 82 22.86 1.44 3.97
C ASN A 82 21.63 0.69 3.49
N ASN A 83 21.63 -0.62 3.75
CA ASN A 83 20.47 -1.46 3.52
C ASN A 83 19.44 -1.25 4.63
N TYR A 84 18.17 -1.27 4.28
CA TYR A 84 17.09 -1.44 5.25
C TYR A 84 16.99 -2.91 5.62
N ALA A 85 17.00 -3.22 6.91
CA ALA A 85 17.02 -4.60 7.42
C ALA A 85 15.67 -5.34 7.27
N GLY A 86 14.59 -4.63 6.95
CA GLY A 86 13.24 -5.16 7.04
C GLY A 86 12.61 -4.88 8.41
N GLY A 87 11.30 -5.05 8.50
CA GLY A 87 10.57 -4.84 9.74
C GLY A 87 9.07 -4.96 9.59
N THR A 88 8.40 -5.16 10.73
CA THR A 88 6.95 -5.17 10.81
C THR A 88 6.49 -3.84 11.39
N LEU A 89 5.59 -3.15 10.69
CA LEU A 89 5.07 -1.85 11.10
C LEU A 89 3.55 -1.83 11.02
N ALA A 90 2.91 -1.11 11.93
CA ALA A 90 1.46 -0.89 11.90
C ALA A 90 1.05 0.01 10.74
N CYS A 91 -0.01 -0.36 10.05
CA CYS A 91 -0.55 0.37 8.90
C CYS A 91 -2.07 0.26 8.81
N ASP A 92 -2.65 1.27 8.18
CA ASP A 92 -4.05 1.29 7.78
C ASP A 92 -4.15 1.29 6.26
N ALA A 93 -5.07 0.49 5.74
CA ALA A 93 -5.44 0.53 4.34
C ALA A 93 -6.95 0.67 4.19
N LEU A 94 -7.34 1.61 3.35
CA LEU A 94 -8.72 1.81 2.94
C LEU A 94 -8.83 1.47 1.45
N VAL A 95 -9.58 0.40 1.15
CA VAL A 95 -9.91 -0.01 -0.21
C VAL A 95 -11.33 0.44 -0.54
N ILE A 96 -11.47 1.17 -1.65
CA ILE A 96 -12.73 1.77 -2.08
C ILE A 96 -13.05 1.29 -3.48
N ARG A 97 -14.21 0.65 -3.62
CA ARG A 97 -14.79 0.29 -4.92
C ARG A 97 -15.81 1.33 -5.33
N SER A 98 -15.77 1.73 -6.59
CA SER A 98 -16.76 2.63 -7.17
C SER A 98 -17.17 2.19 -8.56
N ILE A 99 -18.40 2.53 -8.94
CA ILE A 99 -18.92 2.38 -10.30
C ILE A 99 -19.14 3.77 -10.90
N ALA A 100 -19.04 3.86 -12.23
CA ALA A 100 -19.48 5.05 -12.96
C ALA A 100 -20.97 5.27 -12.71
N ALA A 101 -21.39 6.55 -12.70
CA ALA A 101 -22.78 6.93 -12.61
C ALA A 101 -23.58 6.47 -13.83
#